data_AF-A0A4Q5QGZ6-F1
#
_entry.id   AF-A0A4Q5QGZ6-F1
#
_cell.length_a   1.000
_cell.length_b   1.000
_cell.length_c   1.000
_cell.angle_alpha   90.00
_cell.angle_beta   90.00
_cell.angle_gamma   90.00
#
_symmetry.space_group_name_H-M   'P 1'
#
loop_
_entity.id
_entity.type
_entity.pdbx_description
1 polymer ?
#
loop_
_entity_poly.entity_id
_entity_poly.type
_entity_poly.pdbx_seq_one_letter_code
_entity_poly.pdbx_strand_id
1 'polypeptide(L)'
;MKKLITIFILTLNIFLFSCKKDAIISNYDKSYAAWLNFKSSSHNSYTYVAYSASVFGGYSETKFSVQNGTIVMREFLSGYYKPNTKDLIIINSWVENSSSLNTHGNEGNELLTLDQVYDKAKTVWLKADSKQNDVYFESKNNDLISSAGYVPKGCQDDCFNGIKIKNISAL
;
A
#
# COMPACT_ATOMS: atom_id res chain seq x y z
N MET A 1 54.48 14.99 -43.41
CA MET A 1 54.17 14.63 -42.01
C MET A 1 53.22 15.66 -41.43
N LYS A 2 51.93 15.37 -41.30
CA LYS A 2 50.97 16.18 -40.53
C LYS A 2 50.09 15.20 -39.75
N LYS A 3 50.39 15.02 -38.46
CA LYS A 3 49.52 14.30 -37.53
C LYS A 3 48.44 15.28 -37.09
N LEU A 4 47.23 15.17 -37.65
CA LEU A 4 46.04 15.74 -37.03
C LEU A 4 45.61 14.77 -35.92
N ILE A 5 45.73 15.22 -34.68
CA ILE A 5 45.25 14.52 -33.50
C ILE A 5 43.75 14.76 -33.43
N THR A 6 42.96 13.76 -33.84
CA THR A 6 41.51 13.74 -33.65
C THR A 6 41.22 13.49 -32.17
N ILE A 7 40.78 14.53 -31.46
CA ILE A 7 40.29 14.41 -30.07
C ILE A 7 38.90 13.77 -30.14
N PHE A 8 38.83 12.49 -29.79
CA PHE A 8 37.59 11.75 -29.60
C PHE A 8 37.00 12.14 -28.25
N ILE A 9 36.00 13.05 -28.27
CA ILE A 9 35.21 13.41 -27.07
C ILE A 9 34.33 12.19 -26.75
N LEU A 10 34.83 11.36 -25.83
CA LEU A 10 34.12 10.20 -25.31
C LEU A 10 32.90 10.67 -24.52
N THR A 11 31.72 10.38 -25.04
CA THR A 11 30.40 10.70 -24.50
C THR A 11 30.25 10.28 -23.04
N LEU A 12 30.03 11.24 -22.15
CA LEU A 12 29.65 11.01 -20.76
C LEU A 12 28.11 10.89 -20.67
N ASN A 13 27.57 9.77 -21.15
CA ASN A 13 26.18 9.39 -20.87
C ASN A 13 26.14 8.69 -19.50
N ILE A 14 26.20 9.47 -18.42
CA ILE A 14 25.98 8.94 -17.06
C ILE A 14 24.49 8.68 -16.89
N PHE A 15 24.18 7.42 -16.62
CA PHE A 15 22.89 6.84 -16.31
C PHE A 15 22.13 7.60 -15.20
N LEU A 16 21.10 8.38 -15.55
CA LEU A 16 20.17 9.01 -14.59
C LEU A 16 18.85 8.24 -14.44
N PHE A 17 18.87 6.90 -14.46
CA PHE A 17 17.65 6.08 -14.31
C PHE A 17 17.38 5.58 -12.86
N SER A 18 18.21 5.92 -11.87
CA SER A 18 18.05 5.39 -10.49
C SER A 18 17.05 6.17 -9.60
N CYS A 19 16.67 7.40 -9.98
CA CYS A 19 16.01 8.33 -9.05
C CYS A 19 14.69 7.82 -8.43
N LYS A 20 13.90 7.01 -9.16
CA LYS A 20 12.59 6.54 -8.67
C LYS A 20 12.68 5.58 -7.48
N LYS A 21 13.62 4.64 -7.52
CA LYS A 21 13.76 3.61 -6.46
C LYS A 21 14.24 4.25 -5.16
N ASP A 22 15.21 5.16 -5.28
CA ASP A 22 15.76 5.88 -4.13
C ASP A 22 14.71 6.77 -3.46
N ALA A 23 13.84 7.41 -4.26
CA ALA A 23 12.71 8.19 -3.74
C ALA A 23 11.68 7.32 -2.99
N ILE A 24 11.33 6.13 -3.51
CA ILE A 24 10.40 5.20 -2.85
C ILE A 24 10.96 4.75 -1.49
N ILE A 25 12.22 4.36 -1.43
CA ILE A 25 12.87 3.92 -0.18
C ILE A 25 12.87 5.07 0.84
N SER A 26 13.25 6.28 0.41
CA SER A 26 13.24 7.45 1.30
C SER A 26 11.84 7.78 1.84
N ASN A 27 10.81 7.67 1.01
CA ASN A 27 9.42 7.92 1.44
C ASN A 27 8.92 6.83 2.40
N TYR A 28 9.27 5.57 2.16
CA TYR A 28 8.99 4.48 3.07
C TYR A 28 9.63 4.73 4.44
N ASP A 29 10.91 5.09 4.49
CA ASP A 29 11.62 5.29 5.75
C ASP A 29 11.02 6.44 6.58
N LYS A 30 10.62 7.54 5.92
CA LYS A 30 9.88 8.65 6.56
C LYS A 30 8.56 8.18 7.15
N SER A 31 7.79 7.42 6.36
CA SER A 31 6.51 6.91 6.81
C SER A 31 6.63 5.89 7.94
N TYR A 32 7.67 5.06 7.92
CA TYR A 32 7.97 4.12 9.00
C TYR A 32 8.34 4.85 10.30
N ALA A 33 9.11 5.94 10.22
CA ALA A 33 9.38 6.78 11.38
C ALA A 33 8.09 7.41 11.94
N ALA A 34 7.20 7.90 11.08
CA ALA A 34 5.88 8.39 11.48
C ALA A 34 5.05 7.30 12.17
N TRP A 35 5.08 6.07 11.65
CA TRP A 35 4.43 4.91 12.27
C TRP A 35 4.95 4.63 13.67
N LEU A 36 6.27 4.63 13.89
CA LEU A 36 6.84 4.39 15.22
C LEU A 36 6.36 5.45 16.24
N ASN A 37 6.27 6.71 15.82
CA ASN A 37 5.74 7.79 16.66
C ASN A 37 4.26 7.61 16.97
N PHE A 38 3.43 7.34 15.95
CA PHE A 38 2.00 7.09 16.11
C PHE A 38 1.73 5.86 16.99
N LYS A 39 2.48 4.78 16.78
CA LYS A 39 2.41 3.55 17.58
C LYS A 39 2.67 3.83 19.06
N SER A 40 3.70 4.63 19.35
CA SER A 40 4.02 5.03 20.72
C SER A 40 2.90 5.88 21.34
N SER A 41 2.44 6.93 20.64
CA SER A 41 1.43 7.87 21.17
C SER A 41 0.04 7.26 21.33
N SER A 42 -0.30 6.29 20.48
CA SER A 42 -1.58 5.56 20.53
C SER A 42 -1.55 4.35 21.46
N HIS A 43 -0.45 4.10 22.18
CA HIS A 43 -0.26 2.86 22.96
C HIS A 43 -0.52 1.60 22.11
N ASN A 44 -0.10 1.66 20.84
CA ASN A 44 -0.30 0.62 19.83
C ASN A 44 -1.77 0.20 19.66
N SER A 45 -2.70 1.12 19.89
CA SER A 45 -4.15 0.91 19.81
C SER A 45 -4.77 1.86 18.80
N TYR A 46 -5.34 1.31 17.74
CA TYR A 46 -5.78 2.08 16.58
C TYR A 46 -6.81 1.31 15.74
N THR A 47 -7.45 2.03 14.83
CA THR A 47 -8.18 1.45 13.71
C THR A 47 -7.53 1.84 12.40
N TYR A 48 -7.64 0.98 11.39
CA TYR A 48 -7.34 1.36 10.02
C TYR A 48 -8.27 0.68 9.03
N VAL A 49 -8.43 1.27 7.84
CA VAL A 49 -9.32 0.76 6.79
C VAL A 49 -8.55 0.49 5.52
N ALA A 50 -8.37 -0.80 5.21
CA ALA A 50 -7.87 -1.25 3.93
C ALA A 50 -9.03 -1.35 2.93
N TYR A 51 -8.78 -1.05 1.66
CA TYR A 51 -9.83 -1.07 0.65
C TYR A 51 -9.33 -1.49 -0.74
N SER A 52 -10.27 -1.96 -1.56
CA SER A 52 -10.09 -2.25 -2.98
C SER A 52 -11.19 -1.55 -3.77
N ALA A 53 -10.83 -1.02 -4.93
CA ALA A 53 -11.76 -0.38 -5.86
C ALA A 53 -11.39 -0.78 -7.29
N SER A 54 -12.40 -1.15 -8.07
CA SER A 54 -12.29 -1.54 -9.47
C SER A 54 -12.75 -0.41 -10.38
N VAL A 55 -12.14 -0.32 -11.56
CA VAL A 55 -12.60 0.58 -12.64
C VAL A 55 -14.01 0.24 -13.14
N PHE A 56 -14.49 -0.99 -12.89
CA PHE A 56 -15.84 -1.45 -13.21
C PHE A 56 -16.85 -1.22 -12.07
N GLY A 57 -16.47 -0.44 -11.06
CA GLY A 57 -17.35 0.02 -9.98
C GLY A 57 -17.38 -0.88 -8.74
N GLY A 58 -16.78 -2.07 -8.78
CA GLY A 58 -16.65 -2.94 -7.62
C GLY A 58 -15.84 -2.30 -6.50
N TYR A 59 -16.28 -2.50 -5.26
CA TYR A 59 -15.66 -1.91 -4.07
C TYR A 59 -15.71 -2.87 -2.89
N SER A 60 -14.67 -2.86 -2.07
CA SER A 60 -14.67 -3.48 -0.76
C SER A 60 -13.77 -2.75 0.21
N GLU A 61 -14.09 -2.82 1.49
CA GLU A 61 -13.22 -2.36 2.56
C GLU A 61 -13.25 -3.30 3.75
N THR A 62 -12.12 -3.34 4.45
CA THR A 62 -11.98 -4.04 5.71
C THR A 62 -11.40 -3.07 6.73
N LYS A 63 -12.17 -2.78 7.77
CA LYS A 63 -11.71 -2.01 8.93
C LYS A 63 -11.19 -2.98 9.98
N PHE A 64 -10.00 -2.72 10.48
CA PHE A 64 -9.40 -3.47 11.57
C PHE A 64 -9.34 -2.59 12.81
N SER A 65 -9.67 -3.16 13.97
CA SER A 65 -9.42 -2.54 15.27
C SER A 65 -8.33 -3.32 15.99
N VAL A 66 -7.28 -2.60 16.40
CA VAL A 66 -6.09 -3.13 17.06
C VAL A 66 -6.03 -2.53 18.46
N GLN A 67 -5.88 -3.36 19.47
CA GLN A 67 -5.66 -2.94 20.85
C GLN A 67 -4.36 -3.54 21.37
N ASN A 68 -3.47 -2.69 21.87
CA ASN A 68 -2.15 -3.06 22.38
C ASN A 68 -1.38 -3.97 21.39
N GLY A 69 -1.45 -3.67 20.10
CA GLY A 69 -0.79 -4.44 19.04
C GLY A 69 -1.47 -5.73 18.60
N THR A 70 -2.64 -6.06 19.15
CA THR A 70 -3.41 -7.26 18.77
C THR A 70 -4.69 -6.85 18.05
N ILE A 71 -4.99 -7.44 16.90
CA ILE A 71 -6.28 -7.23 16.24
C ILE A 71 -7.37 -7.87 17.09
N VAL A 72 -8.38 -7.09 17.45
CA VAL A 72 -9.51 -7.52 18.28
C VAL A 72 -10.83 -7.53 17.52
N MET A 73 -10.90 -6.82 16.39
CA MET A 73 -12.10 -6.74 15.56
C MET A 73 -11.75 -6.50 14.09
N ARG A 74 -12.58 -7.03 13.21
CA ARG A 74 -12.51 -6.84 11.76
C ARG A 74 -13.92 -6.65 11.22
N GLU A 75 -14.16 -5.55 10.54
CA GLU A 75 -15.46 -5.21 9.95
C GLU A 75 -15.29 -5.15 8.43
N PHE A 76 -16.12 -5.85 7.69
CA PHE A 76 -16.05 -5.90 6.23
C PHE A 76 -17.34 -5.42 5.59
N LEU A 77 -17.19 -4.78 4.45
CA LEU A 77 -18.28 -4.58 3.50
C LEU A 77 -17.76 -4.68 2.07
N SER A 78 -18.64 -5.11 1.17
CA SER A 78 -18.43 -5.03 -0.27
C SER A 78 -19.70 -4.59 -0.98
N GLY A 79 -19.50 -4.04 -2.17
CA GLY A 79 -20.54 -3.40 -2.93
C GLY A 79 -20.07 -2.92 -4.28
N TYR A 80 -20.87 -2.07 -4.89
CA TYR A 80 -20.51 -1.38 -6.12
C TYR A 80 -21.05 0.04 -6.11
N TYR A 81 -20.29 0.96 -6.72
CA TYR A 81 -20.76 2.31 -6.94
C TYR A 81 -21.75 2.35 -8.12
N LYS A 82 -22.91 2.99 -7.94
CA LYS A 82 -23.82 3.21 -9.07
C LYS A 82 -23.13 4.08 -10.13
N PRO A 83 -23.27 3.76 -11.43
CA PRO A 83 -22.66 4.52 -12.50
C PRO A 83 -22.94 6.02 -12.39
N ASN A 84 -21.90 6.84 -12.55
CA ASN A 84 -21.96 8.31 -12.52
C ASN A 84 -22.44 8.92 -11.18
N THR A 85 -22.39 8.16 -10.08
CA THR A 85 -22.72 8.67 -8.74
C THR A 85 -21.63 8.29 -7.73
N LYS A 86 -21.76 8.78 -6.50
CA LYS A 86 -20.96 8.33 -5.35
C LYS A 86 -21.73 7.35 -4.45
N ASP A 87 -22.88 6.86 -4.90
CA ASP A 87 -23.72 5.96 -4.12
C ASP A 87 -23.12 4.55 -4.14
N LEU A 88 -22.66 4.08 -2.98
CA LEU A 88 -22.25 2.69 -2.78
C LEU A 88 -23.48 1.83 -2.44
N ILE A 89 -23.76 0.82 -3.26
CA ILE A 89 -24.72 -0.23 -2.94
C ILE A 89 -23.97 -1.36 -2.26
N ILE A 90 -24.22 -1.55 -0.96
CA ILE A 90 -23.64 -2.65 -0.17
C ILE A 90 -24.40 -3.93 -0.49
N ILE A 91 -23.66 -4.98 -0.83
CA ILE A 91 -24.23 -6.31 -1.16
C ILE A 91 -23.81 -7.39 -0.17
N ASN A 92 -22.74 -7.16 0.60
CA ASN A 92 -22.28 -8.05 1.66
C ASN A 92 -21.63 -7.22 2.77
N SER A 93 -21.85 -7.62 4.02
CA SER A 93 -21.19 -7.04 5.18
C SER A 93 -21.24 -8.02 6.35
N TRP A 94 -20.16 -8.05 7.12
CA TRP A 94 -20.04 -8.86 8.32
C TRP A 94 -19.04 -8.25 9.31
N VAL A 95 -19.08 -8.74 10.55
CA VAL A 95 -18.17 -8.34 11.62
C VAL A 95 -17.60 -9.57 12.30
N GLU A 96 -16.29 -9.59 12.47
CA GLU A 96 -15.56 -10.54 13.29
C GLU A 96 -15.07 -9.83 14.57
N ASN A 97 -15.28 -10.45 15.72
CA ASN A 97 -14.70 -10.03 16.99
C ASN A 97 -13.60 -11.02 17.38
N SER A 98 -12.98 -10.82 18.55
CA SER A 98 -11.83 -11.63 19.00
C SER A 98 -12.10 -13.14 19.05
N SER A 99 -13.36 -13.58 19.18
CA SER A 99 -13.75 -14.99 19.16
C SER A 99 -14.01 -15.58 17.76
N SER A 100 -14.15 -14.73 16.75
CA SER A 100 -14.55 -15.12 15.38
C SER A 100 -13.60 -14.58 14.29
N LEU A 101 -12.42 -14.08 14.65
CA LEU A 101 -11.41 -13.62 13.68
C LEU A 101 -11.07 -14.73 12.67
N ASN A 102 -10.97 -14.35 11.39
CA ASN A 102 -10.66 -15.23 10.26
C ASN A 102 -11.68 -16.36 10.01
N THR A 103 -12.94 -16.18 10.41
CA THR A 103 -14.02 -17.13 10.09
C THR A 103 -14.58 -16.95 8.68
N HIS A 104 -14.39 -15.78 8.06
CA HIS A 104 -14.83 -15.48 6.68
C HIS A 104 -13.75 -15.75 5.62
N GLY A 105 -12.69 -16.49 5.97
CA GLY A 105 -11.68 -16.99 5.02
C GLY A 105 -11.03 -15.91 4.16
N ASN A 106 -11.19 -16.03 2.84
CA ASN A 106 -10.57 -15.14 1.84
C ASN A 106 -11.41 -13.89 1.53
N GLU A 107 -12.55 -13.68 2.20
CA GLU A 107 -13.29 -12.42 2.08
C GLU A 107 -12.56 -11.30 2.81
N GLY A 108 -12.55 -10.09 2.24
CA GLY A 108 -11.85 -8.93 2.81
C GLY A 108 -10.33 -8.98 2.71
N ASN A 109 -9.67 -8.02 3.35
CA ASN A 109 -8.22 -7.92 3.39
C ASN A 109 -7.63 -8.88 4.43
N GLU A 110 -6.41 -9.37 4.17
CA GLU A 110 -5.64 -10.21 5.10
C GLU A 110 -5.53 -9.59 6.50
N LEU A 111 -5.61 -10.43 7.54
CA LEU A 111 -5.56 -10.03 8.94
C LEU A 111 -4.15 -9.59 9.36
N LEU A 112 -3.82 -8.33 9.12
CA LEU A 112 -2.51 -7.74 9.37
C LEU A 112 -2.60 -6.56 10.35
N THR A 113 -1.64 -6.41 11.25
CA THR A 113 -1.42 -5.17 12.00
C THR A 113 -0.66 -4.16 11.13
N LEU A 114 -0.62 -2.89 11.50
CA LEU A 114 0.23 -1.93 10.80
C LEU A 114 1.73 -2.31 10.88
N ASP A 115 2.20 -2.93 11.98
CA ASP A 115 3.56 -3.49 12.02
C ASP A 115 3.81 -4.50 10.90
N GLN A 116 2.88 -5.45 10.71
CA GLN A 116 2.98 -6.45 9.65
C GLN A 116 2.79 -5.85 8.25
N VAL A 117 1.95 -4.82 8.10
CA VAL A 117 1.81 -4.07 6.86
C VAL A 117 3.12 -3.37 6.48
N TYR A 118 3.77 -2.69 7.42
CA TYR A 118 5.06 -2.03 7.18
C TYR A 118 6.17 -3.03 6.87
N ASP A 119 6.20 -4.17 7.55
CA ASP A 119 7.15 -5.24 7.25
C ASP A 119 6.93 -5.81 5.84
N LYS A 120 5.69 -6.20 5.51
CA LYS A 120 5.33 -6.75 4.19
C LYS A 120 5.55 -5.75 3.06
N ALA A 121 5.35 -4.46 3.32
CA ALA A 121 5.70 -3.40 2.38
C ALA A 121 7.21 -3.42 2.05
N LYS A 122 8.08 -3.49 3.07
CA LYS A 122 9.53 -3.47 2.88
C LYS A 122 10.10 -4.77 2.30
N THR A 123 9.54 -5.91 2.69
CA THR A 123 10.11 -7.22 2.39
C THR A 123 9.53 -7.86 1.14
N VAL A 124 8.29 -7.52 0.77
CA VAL A 124 7.57 -8.12 -0.35
C VAL A 124 7.20 -7.07 -1.38
N TRP A 125 6.29 -6.15 -1.04
CA TRP A 125 5.63 -5.31 -2.04
C TRP A 125 6.58 -4.32 -2.72
N LEU A 126 7.43 -3.62 -1.95
CA LEU A 126 8.37 -2.65 -2.49
C LEU A 126 9.67 -3.31 -3.02
N LYS A 127 9.82 -4.62 -2.83
CA LYS A 127 10.93 -5.43 -3.36
C LYS A 127 10.60 -6.14 -4.67
N ALA A 128 9.40 -5.98 -5.21
CA ALA A 128 9.03 -6.54 -6.50
C ALA A 128 10.04 -6.14 -7.59
N ASP A 129 10.33 -7.07 -8.52
CA ASP A 129 11.29 -6.82 -9.59
C ASP A 129 10.81 -5.65 -10.47
N SER A 130 11.53 -4.53 -10.41
CA SER A 130 11.23 -3.31 -11.15
C SER A 130 11.37 -3.46 -12.67
N LYS A 131 11.98 -4.55 -13.15
CA LYS A 131 11.98 -4.86 -14.58
C LYS A 131 10.61 -5.33 -15.05
N GLN A 132 9.92 -6.11 -14.22
CA GLN A 132 8.62 -6.71 -14.52
C GLN A 132 7.43 -5.94 -13.95
N ASN A 133 7.67 -5.07 -12.97
CA ASN A 133 6.62 -4.39 -12.24
C ASN A 133 6.89 -2.89 -12.11
N ASP A 134 5.82 -2.11 -12.05
CA ASP A 134 5.85 -0.73 -11.58
C ASP A 134 5.53 -0.72 -10.08
N VAL A 135 6.44 -0.18 -9.26
CA VAL A 135 6.35 -0.19 -7.80
C VAL A 135 5.85 1.17 -7.31
N TYR A 136 4.95 1.15 -6.33
CA TYR A 136 4.26 2.33 -5.81
C TYR A 136 4.32 2.38 -4.28
N PHE A 137 4.55 3.58 -3.75
CA PHE A 137 4.46 3.88 -2.33
C PHE A 137 3.85 5.27 -2.13
N GLU A 138 2.87 5.37 -1.22
CA GLU A 138 2.27 6.64 -0.80
C GLU A 138 2.02 6.65 0.71
N SER A 139 2.10 7.83 1.32
CA SER A 139 1.97 8.04 2.76
C SER A 139 1.02 9.19 3.10
N LYS A 140 -0.21 9.14 2.58
CA LYS A 140 -1.20 10.23 2.68
C LYS A 140 -2.10 10.16 3.93
N ASN A 141 -1.80 9.28 4.90
CA ASN A 141 -2.53 9.16 6.16
C ASN A 141 -1.77 9.85 7.31
N ASN A 142 -1.58 11.18 7.25
CA ASN A 142 -0.72 11.92 8.19
C ASN A 142 0.71 11.35 8.25
N ASP A 143 1.36 11.27 7.09
CA ASP A 143 2.66 10.62 6.88
C ASP A 143 2.70 9.10 7.10
N LEU A 144 1.60 8.48 7.55
CA LEU A 144 1.46 7.02 7.57
C LEU A 144 1.11 6.48 6.17
N ILE A 145 1.44 5.21 5.95
CA ILE A 145 1.20 4.50 4.70
C ILE A 145 -0.27 4.61 4.26
N SER A 146 -0.47 5.03 3.01
CA SER A 146 -1.76 5.00 2.32
C SER A 146 -1.76 4.03 1.14
N SER A 147 -0.60 3.70 0.60
CA SER A 147 -0.45 2.66 -0.42
C SER A 147 0.96 2.09 -0.41
N ALA A 148 1.09 0.77 -0.52
CA ALA A 148 2.36 0.12 -0.88
C ALA A 148 2.06 -1.12 -1.71
N GLY A 149 2.69 -1.22 -2.87
CA GLY A 149 2.36 -2.28 -3.81
C GLY A 149 3.07 -2.14 -5.14
N TYR A 150 2.69 -3.01 -6.07
CA TYR A 150 3.19 -2.98 -7.43
C TYR A 150 2.12 -3.44 -8.41
N VAL A 151 2.31 -3.08 -9.68
CA VAL A 151 1.49 -3.52 -10.81
C VAL A 151 2.41 -4.20 -11.82
N PRO A 152 2.12 -5.43 -12.27
CA PRO A 152 2.85 -6.05 -13.38
C PRO A 152 2.76 -5.19 -14.64
N LYS A 153 3.89 -4.98 -15.32
CA LYS A 153 3.92 -4.21 -16.57
C LYS A 153 3.06 -4.89 -17.62
N GLY A 154 2.26 -4.10 -18.32
CA GLY A 154 1.30 -4.61 -19.30
C GLY A 154 0.00 -5.14 -18.71
N CYS A 155 -0.20 -5.08 -17.38
CA CYS A 155 -1.54 -5.21 -16.83
C CYS A 155 -2.43 -4.04 -17.31
N GLN A 156 -3.67 -4.35 -17.65
CA GLN A 156 -4.69 -3.36 -18.01
C GLN A 156 -5.45 -2.87 -16.77
N ASP A 157 -6.32 -3.72 -16.22
CA ASP A 157 -7.24 -3.34 -15.15
C ASP A 157 -7.04 -4.20 -13.89
N ASP A 158 -7.21 -3.58 -12.72
CA ASP A 158 -7.35 -4.23 -11.41
C ASP A 158 -6.21 -5.18 -10.93
N CYS A 159 -4.97 -5.06 -11.44
CA CYS A 159 -3.84 -5.91 -10.99
C CYS A 159 -2.94 -5.33 -9.88
N PHE A 160 -3.43 -4.40 -9.06
CA PHE A 160 -2.61 -3.87 -7.98
C PHE A 160 -2.35 -4.95 -6.92
N ASN A 161 -1.08 -5.29 -6.72
CA ASN A 161 -0.61 -6.23 -5.72
C ASN A 161 -0.03 -5.46 -4.54
N GLY A 162 -0.75 -5.42 -3.42
CA GLY A 162 -0.33 -4.66 -2.25
C GLY A 162 -1.49 -4.28 -1.35
N ILE A 163 -1.34 -3.15 -0.67
CA ILE A 163 -2.37 -2.58 0.20
C ILE A 163 -2.67 -1.13 -0.17
N LYS A 164 -3.93 -0.75 -0.06
CA LYS A 164 -4.39 0.64 -0.04
C LYS A 164 -5.13 0.88 1.27
N ILE A 165 -4.78 1.96 1.97
CA ILE A 165 -5.35 2.32 3.27
C ILE A 165 -5.91 3.74 3.17
N LYS A 166 -7.21 3.90 3.45
CA LYS A 166 -7.90 5.20 3.34
C LYS A 166 -8.04 5.95 4.66
N ASN A 167 -7.89 5.28 5.80
CA ASN A 167 -7.95 5.90 7.12
C ASN A 167 -7.12 5.13 8.13
N ILE A 168 -6.46 5.85 9.04
CA ILE A 168 -5.79 5.35 10.24
C ILE A 168 -6.14 6.31 11.38
N SER A 169 -6.56 5.80 12.53
CA SER A 169 -6.96 6.62 13.67
C SER A 169 -6.65 5.92 14.99
N ALA A 170 -6.14 6.65 15.98
CA ALA A 170 -5.95 6.10 17.33
C ALA A 170 -7.31 5.74 17.96
N LEU A 171 -7.32 4.74 18.86
CA LEU A 171 -8.47 4.36 19.69
C LEU A 171 -8.56 5.21 20.96
#